data_AF-A0A9N9E5D0-F1
#
_entry.id   AF-A0A9N9E5D0-F1
#
_cell.length_a   1.000
_cell.length_b   1.000
_cell.length_c   1.000
_cell.angle_alpha   90.00
_cell.angle_beta   90.00
_cell.angle_gamma   90.00
#
_symmetry.space_group_name_H-M   'P 1'
#
loop_
_entity.id
_entity.type
_entity.pdbx_description
1 polymer ?
#
loop_
_entity_poly.entity_id
_entity_poly.type
_entity_poly.pdbx_seq_one_letter_code
_entity_poly.pdbx_strand_id
1 'polypeptide(L)'
;IFITPAIVWRAMGSPGAALLVWIGGGIIALCGSLCFVELGLRFPRNGGEAEYLREAFPHPRNLASYLFSFMLIFSIRAGTIGALSHAFAQYFWIATFSSSVDDKDQCDLNKELYNTLKDWAF
;
A
#
# COMPACT_ATOMS: atom_id res chain seq x y z
N ILE A 1 -6.34 3.06 -0.26
CA ILE A 1 -7.16 4.19 0.23
C ILE A 1 -7.50 4.10 1.72
N PHE A 2 -7.72 2.93 2.31
CA PHE A 2 -8.07 2.83 3.75
C PHE A 2 -6.86 2.94 4.71
N ILE A 3 -5.67 2.49 4.27
CA ILE A 3 -4.46 2.48 5.10
C ILE A 3 -3.61 3.73 4.88
N THR A 4 -3.42 4.08 3.62
CA THR A 4 -2.46 5.10 3.16
C THR A 4 -2.69 6.50 3.77
N PRO A 5 -3.93 7.00 3.94
CA PRO A 5 -4.15 8.34 4.51
C PRO A 5 -3.64 8.48 5.94
N ALA A 6 -3.78 7.45 6.78
CA ALA A 6 -3.31 7.48 8.17
C ALA A 6 -1.77 7.57 8.23
N ILE A 7 -1.08 6.89 7.31
CA ILE A 7 0.39 6.93 7.20
C ILE A 7 0.84 8.31 6.73
N VAL A 8 0.21 8.86 5.70
CA VAL A 8 0.53 10.20 5.16
C VAL A 8 0.27 11.30 6.20
N TRP A 9 -0.84 11.20 6.94
CA TRP A 9 -1.16 12.13 8.02
C TRP A 9 -0.06 12.15 9.10
N ARG A 10 0.36 10.96 9.56
CA ARG A 10 1.41 10.81 10.57
C ARG A 10 2.76 11.37 10.08
N ALA A 11 3.04 11.27 8.78
CA ALA A 11 4.28 11.79 8.20
C ALA A 11 4.29 13.32 8.02
N MET A 12 3.14 13.93 7.70
CA MET A 12 3.06 15.35 7.33
C MET A 12 2.65 16.28 8.47
N GLY A 13 1.88 15.80 9.46
CA GLY A 13 1.45 16.58 10.63
C GLY A 13 0.44 17.71 10.37
N SER A 14 0.19 18.10 9.11
CA SER A 14 -0.78 19.11 8.72
C SER A 14 -1.71 18.64 7.59
N PRO A 15 -3.02 18.96 7.65
CA PRO A 15 -4.00 18.57 6.61
C PRO A 15 -3.69 19.17 5.25
N GLY A 16 -3.23 20.43 5.20
CA GLY A 16 -2.90 21.10 3.94
C GLY A 16 -1.72 20.44 3.23
N ALA A 17 -0.67 20.10 3.99
CA ALA A 17 0.49 19.40 3.45
C ALA A 17 0.13 17.99 2.93
N ALA A 18 -0.72 17.25 3.66
CA ALA A 18 -1.18 15.93 3.24
C ALA A 18 -1.96 15.98 1.90
N LEU A 19 -2.82 16.98 1.70
CA LEU A 19 -3.56 17.16 0.45
C LEU A 19 -2.64 17.50 -0.73
N LEU A 20 -1.63 18.35 -0.51
CA LEU A 20 -0.65 18.69 -1.55
C LEU A 20 0.13 17.46 -2.02
N VAL A 21 0.53 16.57 -1.09
CA VAL A 21 1.19 15.30 -1.44
C VAL A 21 0.29 14.41 -2.28
N TRP A 22 -1.00 14.32 -1.95
CA TRP A 22 -1.97 13.54 -2.74
C TRP A 22 -2.16 14.10 -4.15
N ILE A 23 -2.29 15.41 -4.28
CA ILE A 23 -2.39 16.06 -5.60
C ILE A 23 -1.11 15.84 -6.39
N GLY A 24 0.07 16.02 -5.77
CA GLY A 24 1.36 15.75 -6.41
C GLY A 24 1.49 14.30 -6.89
N GLY A 25 1.11 13.33 -6.06
CA GLY A 25 1.08 11.92 -6.43
C GLY A 25 0.09 11.64 -7.58
N GLY A 26 -1.07 12.30 -7.58
CA GLY A 26 -2.05 12.22 -8.65
C GLY A 26 -1.51 12.73 -9.99
N ILE A 27 -0.83 13.88 -10.00
CA ILE A 27 -0.21 14.44 -11.21
C ILE A 27 0.86 13.50 -11.76
N ILE A 28 1.75 12.97 -10.90
CA ILE A 28 2.79 12.01 -11.32
C ILE A 28 2.15 10.75 -11.92
N ALA A 29 1.09 10.23 -11.31
CA ALA A 29 0.37 9.07 -11.81
C ALA A 29 -0.31 9.34 -13.17
N LEU A 30 -0.89 10.53 -13.36
CA LEU A 30 -1.48 10.95 -14.63
C LEU A 30 -0.42 11.06 -15.72
N CYS A 31 0.73 11.67 -15.45
CA CYS A 31 1.85 11.73 -16.39
C CYS A 31 2.30 10.32 -16.80
N GLY A 32 2.46 9.41 -15.84
CA GLY A 32 2.81 8.01 -16.14
C GLY A 32 1.75 7.31 -17.01
N SER A 33 0.47 7.49 -16.68
CA SER A 33 -0.64 6.93 -17.46
C SER A 33 -0.66 7.43 -18.91
N LEU A 34 -0.38 8.71 -19.14
CA LEU A 34 -0.33 9.28 -20.49
C LEU A 34 0.80 8.65 -21.32
N CYS A 35 1.99 8.46 -20.74
CA CYS A 35 3.09 7.75 -21.40
C CYS A 35 2.71 6.31 -21.77
N PHE A 36 2.02 5.59 -20.87
CA PHE A 36 1.53 4.24 -21.16
C PHE A 36 0.44 4.21 -22.24
N VAL A 37 -0.42 5.22 -22.30
CA VAL A 37 -1.45 5.35 -23.35
C VAL A 37 -0.80 5.56 -24.71
N GLU A 38 0.16 6.48 -24.82
CA GLU A 38 0.89 6.71 -26.08
C GLU A 38 1.58 5.44 -26.58
N LEU A 39 2.20 4.70 -25.65
CA LEU A 39 2.87 3.44 -25.95
C LEU A 39 1.87 2.35 -26.40
N GLY A 40 0.70 2.27 -25.77
CA GLY A 40 -0.36 1.34 -26.16
C GLY A 40 -1.01 1.67 -27.50
N LEU A 41 -1.09 2.94 -27.86
CA LEU A 41 -1.53 3.36 -29.20
C LEU A 41 -0.48 3.03 -30.28
N ARG A 42 0.80 3.14 -29.94
CA ARG A 42 1.91 2.86 -30.87
C ARG A 42 2.06 1.37 -31.17
N PHE A 43 1.82 0.51 -30.19
CA PHE A 43 1.99 -0.93 -30.31
C PHE A 43 0.70 -1.69 -29.97
N PRO A 44 -0.27 -1.79 -30.90
CA PRO A 44 -1.55 -2.48 -30.68
C PRO A 44 -1.38 -4.00 -30.80
N ARG A 45 -0.49 -4.58 -30.01
CA ARG A 45 -0.18 -6.02 -29.98
C ARG A 45 -0.57 -6.62 -28.64
N ASN A 46 -1.02 -7.87 -28.66
CA ASN A 46 -1.37 -8.61 -27.46
C ASN A 46 -0.08 -8.95 -26.68
N GLY A 47 -0.02 -8.56 -25.41
CA GLY A 47 1.15 -8.82 -24.55
C GLY A 47 1.44 -7.71 -23.53
N GLY A 48 0.78 -6.55 -23.68
CA GLY A 48 0.88 -5.43 -22.73
C GLY A 48 2.30 -4.91 -22.56
N GLU A 49 2.65 -4.55 -21.33
CA GLU A 49 3.96 -4.09 -20.89
C GLU A 49 5.13 -5.02 -21.27
N ALA A 50 4.92 -6.34 -21.26
CA ALA A 50 5.96 -7.30 -21.66
C ALA A 50 6.31 -7.17 -23.15
N GLU A 51 5.33 -6.84 -24.00
CA GLU A 51 5.54 -6.64 -25.44
C GLU A 51 6.28 -5.33 -25.71
N TYR A 52 6.02 -4.28 -24.92
CA TYR A 52 6.76 -3.03 -25.02
C TYR A 52 8.25 -3.23 -24.73
N LEU A 53 8.58 -4.02 -23.69
CA LEU A 53 9.96 -4.37 -23.38
C LEU A 53 10.61 -5.25 -24.47
N ARG A 54 9.82 -6.13 -25.11
CA ARG A 54 10.30 -6.97 -26.20
C ARG A 54 10.74 -6.12 -27.41
N GLU A 55 10.01 -5.05 -27.68
CA GLU A 55 10.32 -4.13 -28.78
C GLU A 55 11.47 -3.17 -28.43
N ALA A 56 11.52 -2.66 -27.20
CA ALA A 56 12.57 -1.75 -26.75
C ALA A 56 13.94 -2.44 -26.57
N PHE A 57 13.95 -3.70 -26.13
CA PHE A 57 15.16 -4.47 -25.86
C PHE A 57 15.20 -5.79 -26.67
N PRO A 58 15.53 -5.72 -27.97
CA PRO A 58 15.52 -6.89 -28.84
C PRO A 58 16.71 -7.85 -28.62
N HIS A 59 17.80 -7.41 -27.99
CA HIS A 59 19.01 -8.21 -27.74
C HIS A 59 19.36 -8.21 -26.24
N PRO A 60 19.54 -9.38 -25.59
CA PRO A 60 19.26 -10.75 -26.04
C PRO A 60 17.74 -11.03 -26.21
N ARG A 61 17.39 -11.84 -27.21
CA ARG A 61 15.98 -12.07 -27.63
C ARG A 61 15.08 -12.46 -26.45
N ASN A 62 14.02 -11.71 -26.25
CA ASN A 62 12.91 -11.96 -25.31
C ASN A 62 13.29 -12.07 -23.81
N LEU A 63 14.55 -11.90 -23.43
CA LEU A 63 14.99 -12.06 -22.05
C LEU A 63 14.37 -10.99 -21.14
N ALA A 64 14.37 -9.73 -21.57
CA ALA A 64 13.81 -8.61 -20.80
C ALA A 64 12.31 -8.79 -20.53
N SER A 65 11.56 -9.17 -21.56
CA SER A 65 10.12 -9.43 -21.49
C SER A 65 9.79 -10.61 -20.55
N TYR A 66 10.60 -11.67 -20.61
CA TYR A 66 10.46 -12.84 -19.74
C TYR A 66 10.76 -12.50 -18.28
N LEU A 67 11.91 -11.85 -18.00
CA LEU A 67 12.29 -11.45 -16.64
C LEU A 67 11.27 -10.50 -16.02
N PHE A 68 10.76 -9.55 -16.81
CA PHE A 68 9.69 -8.66 -16.37
C PHE A 68 8.43 -9.44 -15.98
N SER A 69 7.95 -10.33 -16.86
CA SER A 69 6.77 -11.17 -16.58
C SER A 69 6.98 -12.06 -15.35
N PHE A 70 8.19 -12.62 -15.18
CA PHE A 70 8.55 -13.45 -14.04
C PHE A 70 8.52 -12.64 -12.74
N MET A 71 9.18 -11.48 -12.69
CA MET A 71 9.16 -10.59 -11.52
C MET A 71 7.75 -10.09 -11.21
N LEU A 72 6.96 -9.82 -12.24
CA LEU A 72 5.60 -9.33 -12.07
C LEU A 72 4.72 -10.36 -11.37
N ILE A 73 4.77 -11.63 -11.79
CA ILE A 73 3.98 -12.69 -11.18
C ILE A 73 4.52 -13.04 -9.79
N PHE A 74 5.83 -13.25 -9.67
CA PHE A 74 6.43 -13.78 -8.45
C PHE A 74 6.56 -12.75 -7.33
N SER A 75 6.84 -11.50 -7.66
CA SER A 75 7.11 -10.45 -6.67
C SER A 75 5.97 -9.44 -6.59
N ILE A 76 5.56 -8.84 -7.71
CA ILE A 76 4.64 -7.71 -7.69
C ILE A 76 3.23 -8.19 -7.33
N ARG A 77 2.68 -9.16 -8.08
CA ARG A 77 1.34 -9.69 -7.87
C ARG A 77 1.22 -10.44 -6.55
N ALA A 78 2.21 -11.25 -6.21
CA ALA A 78 2.24 -11.94 -4.91
C ALA A 78 2.31 -10.93 -3.74
N GLY A 79 3.16 -9.90 -3.86
CA GLY A 79 3.32 -8.87 -2.85
C GLY A 79 2.06 -8.04 -2.63
N THR A 80 1.35 -7.66 -3.70
CA THR A 80 0.10 -6.89 -3.57
C THR A 80 -1.00 -7.71 -2.90
N ILE A 81 -1.16 -8.98 -3.26
CA ILE A 81 -2.12 -9.87 -2.61
C ILE A 81 -1.77 -10.06 -1.13
N GLY A 82 -0.50 -10.32 -0.80
CA GLY A 82 -0.05 -10.46 0.58
C GLY A 82 -0.28 -9.22 1.42
N ALA A 83 0.03 -8.03 0.88
CA ALA A 83 -0.22 -6.76 1.56
C ALA A 83 -1.72 -6.51 1.79
N LEU A 84 -2.57 -6.83 0.81
CA LEU A 84 -4.03 -6.71 0.94
C LEU A 84 -4.60 -7.72 1.94
N SER A 85 -4.08 -8.95 1.99
CA SER A 85 -4.48 -9.94 2.98
C SER A 85 -4.09 -9.52 4.40
N HIS A 86 -2.88 -8.96 4.57
CA HIS A 86 -2.44 -8.45 5.86
C HIS A 86 -3.31 -7.27 6.34
N ALA A 87 -3.57 -6.32 5.44
CA ALA A 87 -4.50 -5.21 5.66
C ALA A 87 -5.88 -5.71 6.10
N PHE A 88 -6.44 -6.66 5.36
CA PHE A 88 -7.74 -7.24 5.66
C PHE A 88 -7.76 -7.90 7.05
N ALA A 89 -6.75 -8.70 7.39
CA ALA A 89 -6.66 -9.37 8.69
C ALA A 89 -6.67 -8.38 9.86
N GLN A 90 -5.98 -7.23 9.74
CA GLN A 90 -5.98 -6.19 10.77
C GLN A 90 -7.36 -5.58 10.97
N TYR A 91 -8.04 -5.19 9.88
CA TYR A 91 -9.38 -4.63 9.98
C TYR A 91 -10.41 -5.67 10.44
N PHE A 92 -10.26 -6.94 10.04
CA PHE A 92 -11.11 -8.03 10.49
C PHE A 92 -10.98 -8.28 12.00
N TRP A 93 -9.75 -8.33 12.51
CA TRP A 93 -9.50 -8.50 13.94
C TRP A 93 -10.17 -7.41 14.78
N ILE A 94 -10.00 -6.15 14.36
CA ILE A 94 -10.63 -5.00 15.03
C ILE A 94 -12.16 -5.14 14.97
N ALA A 95 -12.72 -5.52 13.82
CA ALA A 95 -14.17 -5.65 13.69
C ALA A 95 -14.77 -6.77 14.57
N THR A 96 -14.09 -7.90 14.71
CA THR A 96 -14.62 -9.07 15.43
C THR A 96 -14.31 -9.07 16.92
N PHE A 97 -13.10 -8.69 17.33
CA PHE A 97 -12.65 -8.83 18.72
C PHE A 97 -12.55 -7.51 19.47
N SER A 98 -12.48 -6.36 18.79
CA SER A 98 -12.47 -5.06 19.48
C SER A 98 -13.82 -4.72 20.10
N SER A 99 -14.91 -5.32 19.65
CA SER A 99 -16.25 -5.12 20.21
C SER A 99 -16.49 -5.90 21.50
N SER A 100 -15.65 -6.90 21.79
CA SER A 100 -15.71 -7.69 23.04
C SER A 100 -14.80 -7.16 24.16
N VAL A 101 -13.98 -6.15 23.89
CA VAL A 101 -13.24 -5.40 24.91
C VAL A 101 -14.04 -4.11 25.16
N ASP A 102 -14.78 -4.05 26.26
CA ASP A 102 -15.51 -2.84 26.63
C ASP A 102 -14.51 -1.74 27.02
N ASP A 103 -14.76 -0.51 26.58
CA ASP A 103 -13.90 0.67 26.87
C ASP A 103 -13.79 0.91 28.39
N LYS A 104 -14.81 0.47 29.14
CA LYS A 104 -14.82 0.46 30.61
C LYS A 104 -13.82 -0.52 31.19
N ASP A 105 -13.77 -1.76 30.68
CA ASP A 105 -12.82 -2.77 31.15
C ASP A 105 -11.37 -2.31 30.93
N GLN A 106 -11.12 -1.62 29.81
CA GLN A 106 -9.80 -1.08 29.50
C GLN A 106 -9.43 0.16 30.34
N CYS A 107 -10.40 1.02 30.66
CA CYS A 107 -10.21 2.16 31.56
C CYS A 107 -9.98 1.72 33.02
N ASP A 108 -10.70 0.70 33.46
CA ASP A 108 -10.58 0.14 34.80
C ASP A 108 -9.25 -0.60 34.98
N LEU A 109 -8.84 -1.42 34.00
CA LEU A 109 -7.51 -2.02 33.98
C LEU A 109 -6.40 -0.96 34.01
N ASN A 110 -6.50 0.12 33.23
CA ASN A 110 -5.49 1.18 33.24
C ASN A 110 -5.43 1.96 34.56
N LYS A 111 -6.57 2.20 35.21
CA LYS A 111 -6.61 2.83 36.54
C LYS A 111 -6.01 1.93 37.61
N GLU A 112 -6.28 0.64 37.56
CA GLU A 112 -5.76 -0.34 38.51
C GLU A 112 -4.24 -0.48 38.37
N LEU A 113 -3.74 -0.52 37.13
CA LEU A 113 -2.31 -0.53 36.82
C LEU A 113 -1.62 0.77 37.25
N TYR A 114 -2.25 1.93 37.05
CA TYR A 114 -1.71 3.21 37.52
C TYR A 114 -1.64 3.28 39.05
N ASN A 115 -2.68 2.84 39.75
CA ASN A 115 -2.73 2.85 41.21
C ASN A 115 -1.69 1.89 41.81
N THR A 116 -1.57 0.67 41.26
CA THR A 116 -0.53 -0.27 41.68
C THR A 116 0.86 0.30 41.42
N LEU A 117 1.15 0.84 40.24
CA LEU A 117 2.44 1.47 39.95
C LEU A 117 2.75 2.64 40.89
N LYS A 118 1.72 3.41 41.30
CA LYS A 118 1.85 4.48 42.28
C LYS A 118 2.17 3.97 43.68
N ASP A 119 1.63 2.81 44.07
CA ASP A 119 1.92 2.16 45.35
C ASP A 119 3.34 1.56 45.40
N TRP A 120 3.88 1.15 44.25
CA TRP A 120 5.26 0.66 44.11
C TRP A 120 6.30 1.77 43.92
N ALA A 121 5.87 2.98 43.56
CA ALA A 121 6.71 4.16 43.47
C ALA A 121 6.87 4.82 44.86
N PHE A 122 7.57 4.13 45.77
CA PHE A 122 8.23 4.71 46.94
C PHE A 122 9.64 5.18 46.59
#